data_AF-A0A410UI91-F1
#
_entry.id   AF-A0A410UI91-F1
#
_cell.length_a   1.000
_cell.length_b   1.000
_cell.length_c   1.000
_cell.angle_alpha   90.00
_cell.angle_beta   90.00
_cell.angle_gamma   90.00
#
_symmetry.space_group_name_H-M   'P 1'
#
loop_
_entity.id
_entity.type
_entity.pdbx_description
1 polymer ?
#
loop_
_entity_poly.entity_id
_entity_poly.type
_entity_poly.pdbx_seq_one_letter_code
_entity_poly.pdbx_strand_id
1 'polypeptide(L)'
;MSPLFRILSLAAACALLAACATVPQPLQGNFANVTSLNAQQSSANGTQVRWGGDIISTEPSQQSTCFYVLGRPLDNEARPVRNNNSQGRFVACRTGFYDPEVFKPGREITITGAIQGTMTRKVGDYDYAYPRVEAEVIYLWPKRPVVVNYPYYGPGWYDPFWGPYWGGPYWGWGGLYAPVIVVRHHR
;
A
#
# COMPACT_ATOMS: atom_id res chain seq x y z
N MET A 1 30.62 -35.16 -16.93
CA MET A 1 30.19 -34.01 -16.10
C MET A 1 29.81 -34.55 -14.74
N SER A 2 30.54 -34.18 -13.69
CA SER A 2 30.42 -34.78 -12.36
C SER A 2 29.03 -34.51 -11.74
N PRO A 3 28.43 -35.48 -11.02
CA PRO A 3 27.12 -35.32 -10.38
C PRO A 3 27.11 -34.15 -9.38
N LEU A 4 28.25 -33.87 -8.75
CA LEU A 4 28.48 -32.70 -7.88
C LEU A 4 28.26 -31.37 -8.61
N PHE A 5 28.66 -31.25 -9.88
CA PHE A 5 28.50 -30.02 -10.66
C PHE A 5 27.03 -29.75 -11.00
N ARG A 6 26.23 -30.81 -11.24
CA ARG A 6 24.78 -30.72 -11.47
C ARG A 6 24.02 -30.34 -10.20
N ILE A 7 24.41 -30.88 -9.04
CA ILE A 7 23.81 -30.53 -7.75
C ILE A 7 24.12 -29.07 -7.39
N LEU A 8 25.36 -28.61 -7.61
CA LEU A 8 25.73 -27.22 -7.37
C LEU A 8 24.99 -26.23 -8.29
N SER A 9 24.79 -26.59 -9.56
CA SER A 9 24.04 -25.74 -10.50
C SER A 9 22.53 -25.74 -10.23
N LEU A 10 21.94 -26.86 -9.77
CA LEU A 10 20.55 -26.86 -9.29
C LEU A 10 20.36 -26.04 -8.01
N ALA A 11 21.30 -26.14 -7.06
CA ALA A 11 21.24 -25.37 -5.82
C ALA A 11 21.39 -23.86 -6.07
N ALA A 12 22.30 -23.48 -6.97
CA ALA A 12 22.47 -22.09 -7.40
C ALA A 12 21.22 -21.56 -8.15
N ALA A 13 20.59 -22.39 -9.00
CA ALA A 13 19.34 -22.03 -9.65
C ALA A 13 18.22 -21.80 -8.63
N CYS A 14 18.02 -22.72 -7.68
CA CYS A 14 17.01 -22.56 -6.61
C CYS A 14 17.26 -21.33 -5.72
N ALA A 15 18.52 -20.97 -5.46
CA ALA A 15 18.87 -19.77 -4.70
C ALA A 15 18.51 -18.47 -5.45
N LEU A 16 18.55 -18.47 -6.79
CA LEU A 16 18.17 -17.33 -7.63
C LEU A 16 16.65 -17.17 -7.79
N LEU A 17 15.86 -18.22 -7.52
CA LEU A 17 14.39 -18.17 -7.53
C LEU A 17 13.79 -17.59 -6.24
N ALA A 18 14.59 -17.32 -5.21
CA ALA A 18 14.16 -16.69 -3.96
C ALA A 18 14.02 -15.16 -4.04
N ALA A 19 13.81 -14.60 -5.24
CA ALA A 19 13.33 -13.23 -5.40
C ALA A 19 11.84 -13.15 -5.00
N CYS A 20 11.52 -13.57 -3.79
CA CYS A 20 10.21 -13.36 -3.20
C CYS A 20 10.04 -11.86 -3.01
N ALA A 21 8.91 -11.32 -3.47
CA ALA A 21 8.52 -9.95 -3.25
C ALA A 21 8.68 -9.61 -1.76
N THR A 22 9.68 -8.79 -1.46
CA THR A 22 10.15 -8.58 -0.09
C THR A 22 9.51 -7.33 0.46
N VAL A 23 8.99 -7.42 1.69
CA VAL A 23 8.48 -6.25 2.43
C VAL A 23 9.55 -5.14 2.42
N PRO A 24 9.21 -3.90 2.05
CA PRO A 24 10.16 -2.79 2.06
C PRO A 24 10.85 -2.68 3.42
N GLN A 25 12.16 -2.43 3.43
CA GLN A 25 12.97 -2.22 4.65
C GLN A 25 12.28 -1.39 5.75
N PRO A 26 11.57 -0.28 5.46
CA PRO A 26 10.89 0.49 6.49
C PRO A 26 9.61 -0.11 7.08
N LEU A 27 9.09 -1.18 6.48
CA LEU A 27 7.89 -1.89 6.94
C LEU A 27 8.20 -3.27 7.55
N GLN A 28 9.48 -3.63 7.62
CA GLN A 28 9.95 -4.85 8.27
C GLN A 28 9.93 -4.69 9.79
N GLY A 29 9.59 -5.76 10.50
CA GLY A 29 9.46 -5.78 11.94
C GLY A 29 8.41 -6.78 12.40
N ASN A 30 8.31 -6.95 13.73
CA ASN A 30 7.25 -7.75 14.34
C ASN A 30 6.13 -6.82 14.81
N PHE A 31 4.91 -7.07 14.35
CA PHE A 31 3.75 -6.23 14.63
C PHE A 31 2.59 -7.11 15.07
N ALA A 32 1.77 -6.60 16.00
CA ALA A 32 0.60 -7.33 16.45
C ALA A 32 -0.42 -7.47 15.31
N ASN A 33 -1.03 -8.65 15.20
CA ASN A 33 -2.12 -8.90 14.25
C ASN A 33 -3.46 -8.42 14.82
N VAL A 34 -3.57 -7.11 15.05
CA VAL A 34 -4.79 -6.45 15.51
C VAL A 34 -5.32 -5.59 14.37
N THR A 35 -6.60 -5.68 14.03
CA THR A 35 -7.23 -4.82 13.03
C THR A 35 -7.67 -3.49 13.64
N SER A 36 -7.82 -2.45 12.81
CA SER A 36 -8.36 -1.17 13.28
C SER A 36 -9.76 -1.30 13.88
N LEU A 37 -10.63 -2.15 13.31
CA LEU A 37 -11.96 -2.40 13.88
C LEU A 37 -11.89 -3.02 15.29
N ASN A 38 -10.98 -3.98 15.52
CA ASN A 38 -10.82 -4.58 16.85
C ASN A 38 -10.25 -3.57 17.85
N ALA A 39 -9.27 -2.76 17.43
CA ALA A 39 -8.70 -1.70 18.26
C ALA A 39 -9.71 -0.58 18.58
N GLN A 40 -10.75 -0.41 17.76
CA GLN A 40 -11.85 0.50 18.04
C GLN A 40 -12.71 0.02 19.22
N GLN A 41 -12.92 -1.30 19.31
CA GLN A 41 -13.78 -1.92 20.32
C GLN A 41 -13.03 -2.26 21.62
N SER A 42 -11.74 -2.58 21.51
CA SER A 42 -10.89 -3.00 22.63
C SER A 42 -9.67 -2.09 22.68
N SER A 43 -9.48 -1.38 23.80
CA SER A 43 -8.32 -0.51 23.99
C SER A 43 -7.02 -1.31 23.86
N ALA A 44 -6.27 -1.07 22.78
CA ALA A 44 -5.01 -1.75 22.46
C ALA A 44 -3.81 -0.80 22.60
N ASN A 45 -3.88 0.16 23.52
CA ASN A 45 -2.88 1.22 23.69
C ASN A 45 -1.46 0.67 23.88
N GLY A 46 -0.49 1.32 23.25
CA GLY A 46 0.92 0.93 23.26
C GLY A 46 1.26 -0.23 22.32
N THR A 47 0.26 -0.89 21.71
CA THR A 47 0.51 -2.00 20.79
C THR A 47 1.11 -1.49 19.49
N GLN A 48 2.23 -2.09 19.09
CA GLN A 48 2.89 -1.83 17.81
C GLN A 48 2.13 -2.55 16.69
N VAL A 49 1.69 -1.78 15.68
CA VAL A 49 0.88 -2.26 14.57
C VAL A 49 1.48 -1.87 13.23
N ARG A 50 1.13 -2.66 12.21
CA ARG A 50 1.37 -2.33 10.80
C ARG A 50 0.04 -2.35 10.07
N TRP A 51 -0.50 -1.16 9.84
CA TRP A 51 -1.78 -0.97 9.17
C TRP A 51 -1.58 -0.26 7.85
N GLY A 52 -2.51 -0.44 6.93
CA GLY A 52 -2.49 0.30 5.67
C GLY A 52 -3.86 0.36 5.05
N GLY A 53 -3.95 1.14 3.98
CA GLY A 53 -5.22 1.43 3.35
C GLY A 53 -5.14 2.55 2.34
N ASP A 54 -6.31 3.05 1.96
CA ASP A 54 -6.43 4.24 1.12
C ASP A 54 -6.61 5.48 1.99
N ILE A 55 -5.90 6.56 1.67
CA ILE A 55 -6.10 7.86 2.31
C ILE A 55 -7.52 8.36 1.99
N ILE A 56 -8.25 8.75 3.04
CA ILE A 56 -9.52 9.46 2.97
C ILE A 56 -9.25 10.96 2.99
N SER A 57 -8.43 11.43 3.94
CA SER A 57 -7.98 12.81 4.04
C SER A 57 -6.62 12.92 4.73
N THR A 58 -5.91 14.02 4.44
CA THR A 58 -4.64 14.39 5.05
C THR A 58 -4.77 15.79 5.62
N GLU A 59 -4.53 15.93 6.92
CA GLU A 59 -4.77 17.16 7.67
C GLU A 59 -3.50 17.60 8.41
N PRO A 60 -2.72 18.52 7.82
CA PRO A 60 -1.60 19.13 8.50
C PRO A 60 -2.09 20.11 9.58
N SER A 61 -1.42 20.10 10.71
CA SER A 61 -1.55 21.06 11.82
C SER A 61 -0.21 21.76 12.05
N GLN A 62 -0.13 22.63 13.05
CA GLN A 62 1.11 23.36 13.35
C GLN A 62 2.29 22.45 13.73
N GLN A 63 2.03 21.27 14.32
CA GLN A 63 3.06 20.40 14.89
C GLN A 63 3.10 19.00 14.28
N SER A 64 1.99 18.56 13.68
CA SER A 64 1.84 17.20 13.17
C SER A 64 0.90 17.16 11.97
N THR A 65 1.00 16.11 11.16
CA THR A 65 0.04 15.80 10.11
C THR A 65 -0.67 14.50 10.44
N CYS A 66 -1.99 14.50 10.35
CA CYS A 66 -2.83 13.32 10.58
C CYS A 66 -3.42 12.82 9.26
N PHE A 67 -3.35 11.51 9.07
CA PHE A 67 -3.86 10.79 7.91
C PHE A 67 -5.07 9.97 8.35
N TYR A 68 -6.22 10.25 7.76
CA TYR A 68 -7.43 9.44 7.96
C TYR A 68 -7.46 8.40 6.87
N VAL A 69 -7.53 7.13 7.26
CA VAL A 69 -7.29 6.01 6.34
C VAL A 69 -8.45 5.03 6.42
N LEU A 70 -8.91 4.57 5.25
CA LEU A 70 -9.77 3.41 5.15
C LEU A 70 -8.90 2.16 5.21
N GLY A 71 -8.90 1.48 6.35
CA GLY A 71 -8.07 0.31 6.60
C GLY A 71 -8.41 -0.86 5.69
N ARG A 72 -7.36 -1.54 5.22
CA ARG A 72 -7.43 -2.71 4.33
C ARG A 72 -6.46 -3.79 4.77
N PRO A 73 -6.76 -5.06 4.45
CA PRO A 73 -5.77 -6.13 4.55
C PRO A 73 -4.52 -5.80 3.75
N LEU A 74 -3.36 -6.24 4.24
CA LEU A 74 -2.08 -6.10 3.57
C LEU A 74 -1.70 -7.40 2.87
N ASP A 75 -1.03 -7.31 1.73
CA ASP A 75 -0.39 -8.45 1.07
C ASP A 75 0.98 -8.80 1.68
N ASN A 76 1.68 -9.74 1.05
CA ASN A 76 2.99 -10.21 1.49
C ASN A 76 4.07 -9.12 1.42
N GLU A 77 3.89 -8.07 0.63
CA GLU A 77 4.79 -6.90 0.59
C GLU A 77 4.39 -5.80 1.59
N ALA A 78 3.38 -6.07 2.42
CA ALA A 78 2.73 -5.11 3.31
C ALA A 78 2.02 -3.97 2.56
N ARG A 79 1.63 -4.16 1.29
CA ARG A 79 0.85 -3.20 0.52
C ARG A 79 -0.66 -3.44 0.72
N PRO A 80 -1.49 -2.39 0.79
CA PRO A 80 -2.94 -2.54 0.90
C PRO A 80 -3.56 -3.26 -0.32
N VAL A 81 -4.41 -4.25 -0.06
CA VAL A 81 -5.13 -5.00 -1.11
C VAL A 81 -6.41 -4.26 -1.49
N ARG A 82 -6.57 -3.93 -2.78
CA ARG A 82 -7.80 -3.36 -3.34
C ARG A 82 -8.87 -4.44 -3.52
N ASN A 83 -9.56 -4.79 -2.45
CA ASN A 83 -10.77 -5.62 -2.48
C ASN A 83 -11.93 -4.90 -1.77
N ASN A 84 -13.11 -5.51 -1.66
CA ASN A 84 -14.25 -4.92 -0.96
C ASN A 84 -14.16 -5.07 0.57
N ASN A 85 -13.09 -5.66 1.11
CA ASN A 85 -12.96 -5.93 2.54
C ASN A 85 -12.25 -4.76 3.22
N SER A 86 -13.03 -3.92 3.90
CA SER A 86 -12.50 -2.89 4.81
C SER A 86 -12.23 -3.48 6.20
N GLN A 87 -11.15 -3.06 6.84
CA GLN A 87 -10.83 -3.39 8.23
C GLN A 87 -11.23 -2.27 9.21
N GLY A 88 -12.15 -1.39 8.81
CA GLY A 88 -12.54 -0.20 9.55
C GLY A 88 -11.76 1.04 9.11
N ARG A 89 -11.87 2.13 9.88
CA ARG A 89 -11.09 3.35 9.67
C ARG A 89 -10.16 3.58 10.83
N PHE A 90 -9.03 4.23 10.58
CA PHE A 90 -8.10 4.65 11.62
C PHE A 90 -7.50 6.01 11.26
N VAL A 91 -6.92 6.67 12.26
CA VAL A 91 -6.15 7.90 12.08
C VAL A 91 -4.71 7.63 12.48
N ALA A 92 -3.77 8.07 11.65
CA ALA A 92 -2.36 8.01 11.97
C ALA A 92 -1.79 9.42 12.00
N CYS A 93 -1.24 9.84 13.12
CA CYS A 93 -0.65 11.16 13.27
C CYS A 93 0.86 11.04 13.38
N ARG A 94 1.56 11.98 12.76
CA ARG A 94 3.01 12.08 12.85
C ARG A 94 3.47 13.51 12.94
N THR A 95 4.49 13.77 13.75
CA THR A 95 5.12 15.08 13.86
C THR A 95 5.69 15.54 12.52
N GLY A 96 5.58 16.84 12.26
CA GLY A 96 6.02 17.47 11.01
C GLY A 96 4.91 17.65 9.97
N PHE A 97 5.30 18.30 8.87
CA PHE A 97 4.42 18.63 7.76
C PHE A 97 4.52 17.58 6.65
N TYR A 98 3.35 17.13 6.17
CA TYR A 98 3.23 16.29 5.00
C TYR A 98 2.27 16.96 4.01
N ASP A 99 2.73 17.09 2.77
CA ASP A 99 1.99 17.79 1.73
C ASP A 99 0.71 17.01 1.32
N PRO A 100 -0.49 17.58 1.51
CA PRO A 100 -1.75 16.95 1.10
C PRO A 100 -1.84 16.64 -0.41
N GLU A 101 -1.10 17.35 -1.26
CA GLU A 101 -1.08 17.08 -2.71
C GLU A 101 -0.31 15.79 -3.05
N VAL A 102 0.73 15.49 -2.26
CA VAL A 102 1.47 14.23 -2.36
C VAL A 102 0.66 13.10 -1.73
N PHE A 103 0.15 13.33 -0.52
CA PHE A 103 -0.65 12.39 0.28
C PHE A 103 -2.15 12.60 0.06
N LYS A 104 -2.55 12.65 -1.20
CA LYS A 104 -3.94 12.93 -1.57
C LYS A 104 -4.88 11.73 -1.34
N PRO A 105 -6.21 11.97 -1.27
CA PRO A 105 -7.19 10.90 -1.18
C PRO A 105 -7.03 9.83 -2.27
N GLY A 106 -7.27 8.58 -1.91
CA GLY A 106 -7.12 7.41 -2.78
C GLY A 106 -5.69 6.92 -3.00
N ARG A 107 -4.68 7.58 -2.41
CA ARG A 107 -3.31 7.04 -2.36
C ARG A 107 -3.24 5.90 -1.35
N GLU A 108 -2.45 4.89 -1.69
CA GLU A 108 -2.19 3.74 -0.82
C GLU A 108 -1.03 4.06 0.11
N ILE A 109 -1.22 3.86 1.41
CA ILE A 109 -0.16 3.98 2.40
C ILE A 109 -0.12 2.77 3.33
N THR A 110 1.08 2.48 3.83
CA THR A 110 1.30 1.57 4.96
C THR A 110 2.00 2.33 6.06
N ILE A 111 1.53 2.13 7.29
CA ILE A 111 1.95 2.84 8.49
C ILE A 111 2.39 1.81 9.52
N THR A 112 3.47 2.12 10.22
CA THR A 112 3.85 1.41 11.44
C THR A 112 3.88 2.38 12.62
N GLY A 113 3.55 1.90 13.81
CA GLY A 113 3.63 2.68 15.04
C GLY A 113 2.76 2.12 16.15
N ALA A 114 2.67 2.88 17.24
CA ALA A 114 1.93 2.48 18.43
C ALA A 114 0.50 3.04 18.43
N ILE A 115 -0.47 2.21 18.83
CA ILE A 115 -1.84 2.67 19.08
C ILE A 115 -1.85 3.59 20.31
N GLN A 116 -2.51 4.75 20.20
CA GLN A 116 -2.67 5.77 21.23
C GLN A 116 -4.13 6.20 21.36
N GLY A 117 -4.95 5.30 21.89
CA GLY A 117 -6.36 5.54 22.16
C GLY A 117 -7.20 5.69 20.90
N THR A 118 -8.30 6.43 21.04
CA THR A 118 -9.22 6.74 19.96
C THR A 118 -9.43 8.26 19.86
N MET A 119 -9.72 8.73 18.66
CA MET A 119 -10.09 10.11 18.35
C MET A 119 -11.46 10.11 17.69
N THR A 120 -12.43 10.76 18.31
CA THR A 120 -13.77 10.89 17.74
C THR A 120 -13.80 11.98 16.69
N ARG A 121 -14.35 11.64 15.52
CA ARG A 121 -14.59 12.59 14.44
C ARG A 121 -15.84 12.23 13.66
N LYS A 122 -16.53 13.26 13.18
CA LYS A 122 -17.70 13.10 12.32
C LYS A 122 -17.37 12.46 10.97
N VAL A 123 -18.21 11.51 10.56
CA VAL A 123 -18.28 10.95 9.22
C VAL A 123 -19.71 11.14 8.73
N GLY A 124 -19.93 12.17 7.92
CA GLY A 124 -21.27 12.71 7.73
C GLY A 124 -21.83 13.19 9.07
N ASP A 125 -22.98 12.68 9.48
CA ASP A 125 -23.62 13.03 10.75
C ASP A 125 -23.22 12.11 11.93
N TYR A 126 -22.50 11.02 11.67
CA TYR A 126 -22.15 10.02 12.67
C TYR A 126 -20.82 10.34 13.37
N ASP A 127 -20.80 10.26 14.70
CA ASP A 127 -19.57 10.31 15.48
C ASP A 127 -18.84 8.97 15.39
N TYR A 128 -17.69 8.95 14.72
CA TYR A 128 -16.87 7.76 14.55
C TYR A 128 -15.62 7.85 15.42
N ALA A 129 -15.41 6.85 16.28
CA ALA A 129 -14.20 6.72 17.09
C ALA A 129 -13.08 6.09 16.26
N TYR A 130 -12.17 6.90 15.73
CA TYR A 130 -10.99 6.41 15.00
C TYR A 130 -9.95 5.89 16.00
N PRO A 131 -9.51 4.63 15.94
CA PRO A 131 -8.27 4.23 16.58
C PRO A 131 -7.14 5.12 16.08
N ARG A 132 -6.37 5.69 17.01
CA ARG A 132 -5.25 6.58 16.70
C ARG A 132 -3.95 5.81 16.77
N VAL A 133 -3.10 6.00 15.77
CA VAL A 133 -1.72 5.48 15.74
C VAL A 133 -0.77 6.67 15.75
N GLU A 134 0.19 6.68 16.67
CA GLU A 134 1.36 7.54 16.56
C GLU A 134 2.34 6.89 15.59
N ALA A 135 2.41 7.45 14.38
CA ALA A 135 3.12 6.82 13.28
C ALA A 135 4.63 7.06 13.38
N GLU A 136 5.38 5.96 13.33
CA GLU A 136 6.84 5.93 13.28
C GLU A 136 7.34 5.90 11.83
N VAL A 137 6.62 5.21 10.96
CA VAL A 137 6.87 5.14 9.52
C VAL A 137 5.57 5.38 8.78
N ILE A 138 5.65 6.20 7.74
CA ILE A 138 4.59 6.37 6.75
C ILE A 138 5.20 6.07 5.40
N TYR A 139 4.72 5.00 4.78
CA TYR A 139 5.20 4.51 3.50
C TYR A 139 4.15 4.77 2.43
N LEU A 140 4.48 5.65 1.48
CA LEU A 140 3.59 5.99 0.37
C LEU A 140 3.88 5.11 -0.84
N TRP A 141 2.90 4.30 -1.23
CA TRP A 141 3.06 3.42 -2.37
C TRP A 141 3.02 4.20 -3.70
N PRO A 142 3.81 3.76 -4.70
CA PRO A 142 3.67 4.24 -6.06
C PRO A 142 2.30 3.86 -6.60
N LYS A 143 1.75 4.69 -7.50
CA LYS A 143 0.45 4.40 -8.13
C LYS A 143 0.52 3.05 -8.84
N ARG A 144 -0.52 2.24 -8.71
CA ARG A 144 -0.65 1.00 -9.50
C ARG A 144 -0.73 1.39 -10.98
N PRO A 145 -0.09 0.64 -11.90
CA PRO A 145 -0.30 0.84 -13.32
C PRO A 145 -1.78 0.62 -13.64
N VAL A 146 -2.33 1.47 -14.52
CA VAL A 146 -3.69 1.27 -15.02
C VAL A 146 -3.63 0.09 -15.98
N VAL A 147 -4.12 -1.07 -15.54
CA VAL A 147 -4.31 -2.21 -16.44
C VAL A 147 -5.57 -1.92 -17.25
N VAL A 148 -5.39 -1.36 -18.45
CA VAL A 148 -6.48 -1.26 -19.41
C VAL A 148 -6.68 -2.66 -19.97
N ASN A 149 -7.66 -3.38 -19.42
CA ASN A 149 -8.07 -4.66 -19.97
C ASN A 149 -8.79 -4.37 -21.29
N TYR A 150 -8.04 -4.34 -22.39
CA TYR A 150 -8.66 -4.39 -23.71
C TYR A 150 -9.39 -5.73 -23.79
N PRO A 151 -10.72 -5.74 -24.02
CA PRO A 151 -11.39 -6.99 -24.34
C PRO A 151 -10.68 -7.56 -25.56
N TYR A 152 -9.95 -8.66 -25.34
CA TYR A 152 -9.35 -9.43 -26.40
C TYR A 152 -10.52 -10.05 -27.18
N TYR A 153 -10.99 -9.34 -28.20
CA TYR A 153 -11.86 -9.93 -29.20
C TYR A 153 -11.05 -11.04 -29.86
N GLY A 154 -11.43 -12.28 -29.57
CA GLY A 154 -10.77 -13.46 -30.09
C GLY A 154 -10.68 -13.44 -31.63
N PRO A 155 -9.73 -14.18 -32.21
CA PRO A 155 -9.57 -14.28 -33.66
C PRO A 155 -10.81 -14.95 -34.28
N GLY A 156 -11.81 -14.16 -34.64
CA GLY A 156 -13.07 -14.69 -35.17
C GLY A 156 -14.15 -13.67 -35.54
N TRP A 157 -14.03 -12.41 -35.11
CA TRP A 157 -14.97 -11.34 -35.50
C TRP A 157 -14.39 -10.50 -36.63
N TYR A 158 -14.44 -11.06 -37.83
CA TYR A 158 -14.21 -10.32 -39.07
C TYR A 158 -15.46 -9.48 -39.35
N ASP A 159 -15.52 -8.27 -38.79
CA ASP A 159 -16.52 -7.27 -39.17
C ASP A 159 -16.13 -6.71 -40.55
N PRO A 160 -16.94 -6.90 -41.62
CA PRO A 160 -16.55 -6.53 -42.97
C PRO A 160 -16.55 -5.02 -43.25
N PHE A 161 -16.86 -4.16 -42.28
CA PHE A 161 -17.07 -2.73 -42.51
C PHE A 161 -15.90 -1.82 -42.09
N TRP A 162 -14.82 -2.36 -41.51
CA TRP A 162 -13.66 -1.55 -41.10
C TRP A 162 -12.38 -2.00 -41.81
N GLY A 163 -12.23 -1.52 -43.05
CA GLY A 163 -10.99 -1.57 -43.82
C GLY A 163 -9.91 -0.59 -43.33
N PRO A 164 -8.67 -0.68 -43.86
CA PRO A 164 -7.46 -0.66 -43.05
C PRO A 164 -6.68 0.65 -43.21
N TYR A 165 -6.79 1.59 -42.27
CA TYR A 165 -5.81 2.68 -42.16
C TYR A 165 -5.69 3.18 -40.72
N TRP A 166 -4.45 3.59 -40.40
CA TRP A 166 -4.00 4.43 -39.29
C TRP A 166 -3.46 3.72 -38.02
N GLY A 167 -2.11 3.66 -37.95
CA GLY A 167 -1.46 4.27 -36.80
C GLY A 167 -0.48 3.43 -35.96
N GLY A 168 0.62 2.98 -36.57
CA GLY A 168 2.00 3.13 -36.06
C GLY A 168 2.44 2.49 -34.73
N PRO A 169 3.76 2.28 -34.53
CA PRO A 169 4.30 1.41 -33.48
C PRO A 169 4.70 2.20 -32.24
N TYR A 170 4.18 1.82 -31.06
CA TYR A 170 4.70 2.31 -29.78
C TYR A 170 5.22 1.13 -28.96
N TRP A 171 6.49 0.83 -29.19
CA TRP A 171 7.32 0.15 -28.21
C TRP A 171 7.49 1.07 -27.00
N GLY A 172 7.03 0.62 -25.83
CA GLY A 172 7.12 1.36 -24.57
C GLY A 172 7.54 0.46 -23.43
N TRP A 173 8.72 -0.17 -23.56
CA TRP A 173 9.47 -0.66 -22.40
C TRP A 173 9.82 0.54 -21.51
N GLY A 174 9.40 0.52 -20.25
CA GLY A 174 9.71 1.59 -19.33
C GLY A 174 8.92 1.53 -18.03
N GLY A 175 9.08 0.45 -17.28
CA GLY A 175 8.68 0.39 -15.88
C GLY A 175 9.52 1.38 -15.06
N LEU A 176 9.12 2.65 -15.07
CA LEU A 176 9.66 3.64 -14.14
C LEU A 176 8.98 3.41 -12.79
N TYR A 177 9.71 2.76 -11.89
CA TYR A 177 9.40 2.75 -10.47
C TYR A 177 9.24 4.21 -10.02
N ALA A 178 8.01 4.66 -9.79
CA ALA A 178 7.79 5.94 -9.16
C ALA A 178 8.48 5.90 -7.78
N PRO A 179 9.20 6.96 -7.38
CA PRO A 179 9.95 6.95 -6.13
C PRO A 179 8.99 6.66 -4.99
N VAL A 180 9.30 5.62 -4.23
CA VAL A 180 8.66 5.36 -2.96
C VAL A 180 9.09 6.48 -2.02
N ILE A 181 8.12 7.21 -1.48
CA ILE A 181 8.41 8.25 -0.51
C ILE A 181 8.32 7.61 0.88
N VAL A 182 9.49 7.37 1.46
CA VAL A 182 9.65 6.94 2.85
C VAL A 182 10.18 8.14 3.63
N VAL A 183 9.31 8.81 4.37
CA VAL A 183 9.76 9.90 5.24
C VAL A 183 10.16 9.28 6.58
N ARG A 184 11.46 9.18 6.84
CA ARG A 184 12.02 8.93 8.17
C ARG A 184 12.76 10.19 8.61
N HIS A 185 12.39 10.76 9.75
CA HIS A 185 13.26 11.73 10.40
C HIS A 185 14.24 10.99 11.30
N HIS A 186 15.53 11.18 11.04
CA HIS A 186 16.58 10.86 12.00
C HIS A 186 16.49 11.87 13.14
N ARG A 187 16.47 11.35 14.37
CA ARG A 187 16.51 12.12 15.60
C ARG A 187 17.93 12.63 15.84
#